data_AF-A0A9E5HGZ1-F1
#
_entry.id   AF-A0A9E5HGZ1-F1
#
_cell.length_a   1.000
_cell.length_b   1.000
_cell.length_c   1.000
_cell.angle_alpha   90.00
_cell.angle_beta   90.00
_cell.angle_gamma   90.00
#
_symmetry.space_group_name_H-M   'P 1'
#
loop_
_entity.id
_entity.type
_entity.pdbx_description
1 polymer ?
#
loop_
_entity_poly.entity_id
_entity_poly.type
_entity_poly.pdbx_seq_one_letter_code
_entity_poly.pdbx_strand_id
1 'polypeptide(L)'
;MSLEPHRWAVVSTIKAPTKDILSFAANYLSLRATHLYLFLDFPDPEAQGHLENHPNIHVTNTAPNYKQARGRRPQTVERRQMENIKTAIEFARRDDIAWLGHFDNDEFLHAPSHANVGMRLARLDEFGAEVSGGFLSRQVGKSFFRIVLELMAPRSHFCDYPTHNNTKIKTLAHLDLAYYHTDA
;
A
#
# COMPACT_ATOMS: atom_id res chain seq x y z
N MET A 1 14.60 -21.81 12.86
CA MET A 1 13.93 -20.60 13.39
C MET A 1 12.48 -20.65 12.93
N SER A 2 11.51 -20.36 13.79
CA SER A 2 10.11 -20.20 13.38
C SER A 2 9.99 -18.94 12.52
N LEU A 3 9.18 -19.01 11.46
CA LEU A 3 8.87 -17.84 10.65
C LEU A 3 7.83 -17.00 11.40
N GLU A 4 8.17 -15.73 11.68
CA GLU A 4 7.25 -14.79 12.31
C GLU A 4 6.49 -13.97 11.25
N PRO A 5 5.25 -13.53 11.55
CA PRO A 5 4.49 -12.73 10.59
C PRO A 5 5.15 -11.37 10.38
N HIS A 6 5.32 -10.98 9.11
CA HIS A 6 5.82 -9.65 8.79
C HIS A 6 4.78 -8.58 9.08
N ARG A 7 5.24 -7.48 9.69
CA ARG A 7 4.49 -6.22 9.78
C ARG A 7 4.31 -5.66 8.38
N TRP A 8 3.08 -5.38 7.99
CA TRP A 8 2.74 -4.84 6.68
C TRP A 8 1.74 -3.70 6.81
N ALA A 9 1.75 -2.80 5.85
CA ALA A 9 0.87 -1.65 5.82
C ALA A 9 0.21 -1.47 4.47
N VAL A 10 -0.80 -0.61 4.45
CA VAL A 10 -1.48 -0.19 3.22
C VAL A 10 -1.25 1.29 2.99
N VAL A 11 -1.04 1.67 1.74
CA VAL A 11 -1.13 3.05 1.28
C VAL A 11 -2.23 3.18 0.25
N SER A 12 -3.05 4.22 0.36
CA SER A 12 -4.06 4.51 -0.64
C SER A 12 -4.27 6.01 -0.82
N THR A 13 -4.53 6.43 -2.06
CA THR A 13 -4.94 7.79 -2.40
C THR A 13 -6.44 7.77 -2.70
N ILE A 14 -7.26 8.31 -1.80
CA ILE A 14 -8.70 8.07 -1.79
C ILE A 14 -9.48 9.33 -2.11
N LYS A 15 -10.41 9.23 -3.05
CA LYS A 15 -11.48 10.20 -3.28
C LYS A 15 -12.80 9.46 -3.38
N ALA A 16 -13.46 9.29 -2.24
CA ALA A 16 -14.70 8.51 -2.13
C ALA A 16 -15.59 9.08 -1.00
N PRO A 17 -16.87 8.70 -0.93
CA PRO A 17 -17.73 9.00 0.22
C PRO A 17 -17.20 8.38 1.54
N THR A 18 -17.52 9.02 2.68
CA THR A 18 -17.17 8.56 4.04
C THR A 18 -17.33 7.05 4.23
N LYS A 19 -18.48 6.50 3.85
CA LYS A 19 -18.80 5.08 4.05
C LYS A 19 -17.79 4.16 3.35
N ASP A 20 -17.37 4.50 2.15
CA ASP A 20 -16.48 3.66 1.35
C ASP A 20 -15.04 3.75 1.89
N ILE A 21 -14.63 4.94 2.33
CA ILE A 21 -13.35 5.15 3.03
C ILE A 21 -13.29 4.28 4.30
N LEU A 22 -14.33 4.33 5.13
CA LEU A 22 -14.38 3.58 6.39
C LEU A 22 -14.48 2.07 6.14
N SER A 23 -15.21 1.63 5.11
CA SER A 23 -15.29 0.21 4.72
C SER A 23 -13.94 -0.31 4.24
N PHE A 24 -13.22 0.47 3.43
CA PHE A 24 -11.85 0.17 3.01
C PHE A 24 -10.92 0.01 4.23
N ALA A 25 -10.92 0.99 5.13
CA ALA A 25 -10.12 0.94 6.34
C ALA A 25 -10.45 -0.29 7.22
N ALA A 26 -11.73 -0.55 7.47
CA ALA A 26 -12.18 -1.68 8.26
C ALA A 26 -11.73 -3.03 7.67
N ASN A 27 -11.78 -3.18 6.34
CA ASN A 27 -11.32 -4.39 5.67
C ASN A 27 -9.83 -4.66 5.95
N TYR A 28 -8.96 -3.69 5.67
CA TYR A 28 -7.51 -3.92 5.82
C TYR A 28 -7.07 -4.06 7.28
N LEU A 29 -7.77 -3.40 8.22
CA LEU A 29 -7.60 -3.67 9.65
C LEU A 29 -8.00 -5.10 10.01
N SER A 30 -9.11 -5.62 9.46
CA SER A 30 -9.55 -7.01 9.69
C SER A 30 -8.54 -8.05 9.18
N LEU A 31 -7.79 -7.70 8.12
CA LEU A 31 -6.70 -8.51 7.56
C LEU A 31 -5.38 -8.39 8.35
N ARG A 32 -5.40 -7.64 9.46
CA ARG A 32 -4.25 -7.39 10.34
C ARG A 32 -3.13 -6.61 9.64
N ALA A 33 -3.49 -5.66 8.77
CA ALA A 33 -2.55 -4.60 8.41
C ALA A 33 -2.13 -3.86 9.68
N THR A 34 -0.83 -3.69 9.86
CA THR A 34 -0.25 -3.05 11.04
C THR A 34 -0.53 -1.55 11.04
N HIS A 35 -0.41 -0.91 9.88
CA HIS A 35 -0.77 0.49 9.67
C HIS A 35 -1.53 0.70 8.36
N LEU A 36 -2.38 1.73 8.33
CA LEU A 36 -2.97 2.28 7.10
C LEU A 36 -2.50 3.72 6.93
N TYR A 37 -1.86 4.03 5.80
CA TYR A 37 -1.47 5.37 5.38
C TYR A 37 -2.46 5.87 4.32
N LEU A 38 -3.49 6.58 4.77
CA LEU A 38 -4.61 7.00 3.93
C LEU A 38 -4.47 8.47 3.54
N PHE A 39 -4.43 8.73 2.23
CA PHE A 39 -4.29 10.07 1.68
C PHE A 39 -5.62 10.50 1.08
N LEU A 40 -6.37 11.35 1.80
CA LEU A 40 -7.65 11.88 1.31
C LEU A 40 -7.37 12.93 0.24
N ASP A 41 -7.67 12.58 -1.00
CA ASP A 41 -7.43 13.38 -2.19
C ASP A 41 -8.53 14.42 -2.47
N PHE A 42 -9.56 14.40 -1.62
CA PHE A 42 -10.57 15.43 -1.41
C PHE A 42 -10.84 15.53 0.11
N PRO A 43 -10.94 16.73 0.70
CA PRO A 43 -11.19 16.86 2.13
C PRO A 43 -12.55 16.29 2.53
N ASP A 44 -12.53 15.42 3.53
CA ASP A 44 -13.73 14.83 4.14
C ASP A 44 -13.56 14.86 5.66
N PRO A 45 -14.06 15.91 6.35
CA PRO A 45 -13.88 16.07 7.80
C PRO A 45 -14.52 14.96 8.63
N GLU A 46 -15.61 14.36 8.13
CA GLU A 46 -16.30 13.27 8.81
C GLU A 46 -15.44 12.00 8.77
N ALA A 47 -15.00 11.61 7.56
CA ALA A 47 -14.09 10.47 7.39
C ALA A 47 -12.79 10.70 8.18
N GLN A 48 -12.19 11.88 8.09
CA GLN A 48 -10.98 12.22 8.83
C GLN A 48 -11.17 12.04 10.34
N GLY A 49 -12.25 12.58 10.93
CA GLY A 49 -12.50 12.46 12.36
C GLY A 49 -12.62 11.01 12.82
N HIS A 50 -13.25 10.14 12.02
CA HIS A 50 -13.30 8.72 12.32
C HIS A 50 -11.94 8.03 12.21
N LEU A 51 -11.16 8.35 11.17
CA LEU A 51 -9.85 7.75 10.91
C LEU A 51 -8.79 8.14 11.96
N GLU A 52 -8.75 9.42 12.36
CA GLU A 52 -7.77 9.94 13.34
C GLU A 52 -7.94 9.31 14.74
N ASN A 53 -9.14 8.82 15.06
CA ASN A 53 -9.40 8.14 16.32
C ASN A 53 -8.83 6.71 16.38
N HIS A 54 -8.33 6.16 15.27
CA HIS A 54 -7.78 4.82 15.23
C HIS A 54 -6.24 4.83 15.28
N PRO A 55 -5.59 4.17 16.28
CA PRO A 55 -4.14 4.30 16.51
C PRO A 55 -3.26 3.77 15.37
N ASN A 56 -3.80 2.87 14.55
CA ASN A 56 -3.07 2.27 13.43
C ASN A 56 -3.30 3.00 12.10
N ILE A 57 -4.03 4.12 12.09
CA ILE A 57 -4.32 4.86 10.85
C ILE A 57 -3.62 6.22 10.88
N HIS A 58 -2.82 6.48 9.85
CA HIS A 58 -2.32 7.80 9.53
C HIS A 58 -3.13 8.35 8.37
N VAL A 59 -3.96 9.35 8.64
CA VAL A 59 -4.73 10.04 7.60
C VAL A 59 -4.07 11.37 7.25
N THR A 60 -4.00 11.69 5.96
CA THR A 60 -3.44 12.96 5.46
C THR A 60 -4.37 13.55 4.40
N ASN A 61 -4.87 14.76 4.64
CA ASN A 61 -5.61 15.52 3.63
C ASN A 61 -4.67 16.13 2.59
N THR A 62 -4.62 15.56 1.39
CA THR A 62 -3.63 15.99 0.39
C THR A 62 -4.05 17.20 -0.43
N ALA A 63 -5.35 17.44 -0.60
CA ALA A 63 -5.86 18.60 -1.35
C ALA A 63 -5.31 19.95 -0.84
N PRO A 64 -5.36 20.29 0.47
CA PRO A 64 -4.69 21.46 1.01
C PRO A 64 -3.16 21.26 1.13
N ASN A 65 -2.69 20.09 1.54
CA ASN A 65 -1.27 19.87 1.87
C ASN A 65 -0.35 19.93 0.66
N TYR A 66 -0.78 19.48 -0.54
CA TYR A 66 0.05 19.64 -1.74
C TYR A 66 0.27 21.11 -2.10
N LYS A 67 -0.77 21.95 -1.96
CA LYS A 67 -0.63 23.38 -2.27
C LYS A 67 0.35 24.05 -1.31
N GLN A 68 0.28 23.72 -0.02
CA GLN A 68 1.14 24.29 1.02
C GLN A 68 2.60 23.80 0.91
N ALA A 69 2.82 22.49 0.78
CA ALA A 69 4.15 21.91 0.83
C ALA A 69 4.92 21.93 -0.50
N ARG A 70 4.22 22.13 -1.64
CA ARG A 70 4.82 21.99 -2.99
C ARG A 70 4.48 23.14 -3.94
N GLY A 71 3.75 24.16 -3.49
CA GLY A 71 3.34 25.32 -4.30
C GLY A 71 2.27 25.02 -5.37
N ARG A 72 2.11 23.76 -5.78
CA ARG A 72 1.03 23.31 -6.67
C ARG A 72 0.63 21.86 -6.40
N ARG A 73 -0.66 21.58 -6.60
CA ARG A 73 -1.18 20.20 -6.63
C ARG A 73 -0.75 19.51 -7.94
N PRO A 74 -0.17 18.29 -7.90
CA PRO A 74 0.10 17.53 -9.12
C PRO A 74 -1.19 17.33 -9.92
N GLN A 75 -1.09 17.47 -11.25
CA GLN A 75 -2.27 17.50 -12.12
C GLN A 75 -2.89 16.13 -12.36
N THR A 76 -2.06 15.09 -12.45
CA THR A 76 -2.53 13.73 -12.74
C THR A 76 -2.73 12.92 -11.45
N VAL A 77 -3.61 11.92 -11.48
CA VAL A 77 -3.86 11.04 -10.32
C VAL A 77 -2.60 10.22 -10.00
N GLU A 78 -1.91 9.73 -11.03
CA GLU A 78 -0.73 8.88 -10.91
C GLU A 78 0.41 9.63 -10.22
N ARG A 79 0.61 10.92 -10.53
CA ARG A 79 1.61 11.74 -9.84
C ARG A 79 1.24 11.95 -8.37
N ARG A 80 -0.04 12.11 -8.04
CA ARG A 80 -0.49 12.22 -6.64
C ARG A 80 -0.24 10.91 -5.89
N GLN A 81 -0.60 9.78 -6.48
CA GLN A 81 -0.32 8.44 -5.93
C GLN A 81 1.17 8.22 -5.69
N MET A 82 2.05 8.51 -6.65
CA MET A 82 3.50 8.35 -6.47
C MET A 82 4.05 9.19 -5.31
N GLU A 83 3.60 10.44 -5.16
CA GLU A 83 4.04 11.31 -4.06
C GLU A 83 3.53 10.82 -2.70
N ASN A 84 2.30 10.31 -2.66
CA ASN A 84 1.73 9.71 -1.45
C ASN A 84 2.44 8.41 -1.07
N ILE A 85 2.77 7.56 -2.05
CA ILE A 85 3.54 6.33 -1.83
C ILE A 85 4.93 6.67 -1.26
N LYS A 86 5.64 7.67 -1.81
CA LYS A 86 6.93 8.12 -1.25
C LYS A 86 6.80 8.54 0.21
N THR A 87 5.77 9.32 0.53
CA THR A 87 5.50 9.74 1.90
C THR A 87 5.17 8.54 2.80
N ALA A 88 4.37 7.59 2.32
CA ALA A 88 4.05 6.36 3.03
C ALA A 88 5.27 5.46 3.25
N ILE A 89 6.23 5.41 2.32
CA ILE A 89 7.50 4.70 2.51
C ILE A 89 8.29 5.31 3.67
N GLU A 90 8.28 6.63 3.83
CA GLU A 90 8.93 7.30 4.96
C GLU A 90 8.25 6.96 6.29
N PHE A 91 6.91 6.90 6.33
CA PHE A 91 6.17 6.46 7.51
C PHE A 91 6.44 4.98 7.83
N ALA A 92 6.32 4.10 6.83
CA ALA A 92 6.60 2.68 6.93
C ALA A 92 7.99 2.37 7.51
N ARG A 93 9.01 3.15 7.13
CA ARG A 93 10.36 3.03 7.71
C ARG A 93 10.43 3.41 9.18
N ARG A 94 9.66 4.42 9.62
CA ARG A 94 9.60 4.85 11.02
C ARG A 94 8.82 3.85 11.88
N ASP A 95 7.80 3.24 11.29
CA ASP A 95 6.87 2.34 11.97
C ASP A 95 7.30 0.85 11.89
N ASP A 96 8.53 0.58 11.44
CA ASP A 96 9.11 -0.76 11.28
C ASP A 96 8.19 -1.71 10.48
N ILE A 97 7.77 -1.24 9.30
CA ILE A 97 6.93 -1.98 8.36
C ILE A 97 7.82 -2.64 7.30
N ALA A 98 7.72 -3.96 7.17
CA ALA A 98 8.48 -4.74 6.21
C ALA A 98 7.88 -4.69 4.78
N TRP A 99 6.55 -4.55 4.68
CA TRP A 99 5.83 -4.60 3.40
C TRP A 99 4.78 -3.51 3.30
N LEU A 100 4.70 -2.86 2.13
CA LEU A 100 3.71 -1.83 1.84
C LEU A 100 2.90 -2.22 0.60
N GLY A 101 1.58 -2.35 0.77
CA GLY A 101 0.62 -2.58 -0.32
C GLY A 101 -0.03 -1.27 -0.77
N HIS A 102 0.02 -0.98 -2.06
CA HIS A 102 -0.73 0.10 -2.69
C HIS A 102 -2.03 -0.44 -3.29
N PHE A 103 -3.15 0.16 -2.89
CA PHE A 103 -4.50 -0.20 -3.32
C PHE A 103 -5.33 1.03 -3.62
N ASP A 104 -6.15 0.98 -4.65
CA ASP A 104 -7.21 1.95 -4.86
C ASP A 104 -8.38 1.69 -3.88
N ASN A 105 -9.25 2.66 -3.65
CA ASN A 105 -10.24 2.60 -2.56
C ASN A 105 -11.37 1.59 -2.78
N ASP A 106 -11.57 1.17 -4.02
CA ASP A 106 -12.52 0.15 -4.47
C ASP A 106 -11.87 -1.25 -4.59
N GLU A 107 -10.59 -1.35 -4.25
CA GLU A 107 -9.85 -2.60 -4.25
C GLU A 107 -9.80 -3.21 -2.85
N PHE A 108 -10.36 -4.41 -2.73
CA PHE A 108 -10.38 -5.15 -1.47
C PHE A 108 -9.57 -6.42 -1.61
N LEU A 109 -8.54 -6.55 -0.78
CA LEU A 109 -7.84 -7.83 -0.65
C LEU A 109 -8.77 -8.82 0.05
N HIS A 110 -8.92 -10.01 -0.52
CA HIS A 110 -9.62 -11.11 0.12
C HIS A 110 -8.61 -12.15 0.59
N ALA A 111 -8.67 -12.47 1.88
CA ALA A 111 -7.94 -13.58 2.46
C ALA A 111 -8.93 -14.42 3.29
N PRO A 112 -8.86 -15.76 3.24
CA PRO A 112 -9.63 -16.61 4.14
C PRO A 112 -9.43 -16.18 5.60
N SER A 113 -10.45 -16.32 6.46
CA SER A 113 -10.40 -15.84 7.85
C SER A 113 -9.24 -16.37 8.69
N HIS A 114 -8.71 -17.54 8.34
CA HIS A 114 -7.56 -18.18 8.97
C HIS A 114 -6.21 -17.81 8.33
N ALA A 115 -6.22 -17.12 7.18
CA ALA A 115 -5.01 -16.69 6.51
C ALA A 115 -4.44 -15.44 7.19
N ASN A 116 -3.18 -15.54 7.61
CA ASN A 116 -2.42 -14.38 8.08
C ASN A 116 -1.63 -13.80 6.89
N VAL A 117 -2.00 -12.60 6.43
CA VAL A 117 -1.33 -11.92 5.31
C VAL A 117 0.14 -11.67 5.63
N GLY A 118 0.47 -11.23 6.85
CA GLY A 118 1.85 -11.07 7.32
C GLY A 118 2.67 -12.35 7.26
N MET A 119 2.09 -13.51 7.60
CA MET A 119 2.77 -14.81 7.44
C MET A 119 3.03 -15.16 5.98
N ARG A 120 2.11 -14.83 5.08
CA ARG A 120 2.28 -15.06 3.64
C ARG A 120 3.40 -14.16 3.08
N LEU A 121 3.42 -12.89 3.50
CA LEU A 121 4.49 -11.95 3.16
C LEU A 121 5.84 -12.39 3.73
N ALA A 122 5.88 -12.96 4.94
CA ALA A 122 7.09 -13.55 5.52
C ALA A 122 7.63 -14.72 4.68
N ARG A 123 6.75 -15.62 4.19
CA ARG A 123 7.17 -16.72 3.30
C ARG A 123 7.68 -16.21 1.96
N LEU A 124 7.07 -15.16 1.43
CA LEU A 124 7.56 -14.51 0.20
C LEU A 124 8.97 -13.95 0.38
N ASP A 125 9.28 -13.47 1.58
CA ASP A 125 10.59 -12.94 1.90
C ASP A 125 11.68 -14.01 2.00
N GLU A 126 11.33 -15.26 2.31
CA GLU A 126 12.24 -16.41 2.21
C GLU A 126 12.77 -16.59 0.77
N PHE A 127 12.01 -16.13 -0.23
CA PHE A 127 12.44 -16.09 -1.63
C PHE A 127 13.05 -14.75 -2.04
N GLY A 128 13.30 -13.83 -1.11
CA GLY A 128 13.58 -12.41 -1.35
C GLY A 128 14.78 -12.09 -2.27
N ALA A 129 15.69 -13.03 -2.50
CA ALA A 129 16.75 -12.90 -3.52
C ALA A 129 16.20 -12.97 -4.97
N GLU A 130 15.11 -13.70 -5.19
CA GLU A 130 14.40 -13.82 -6.47
C GLU A 130 13.27 -12.78 -6.61
N VAL A 131 12.97 -12.04 -5.53
CA VAL A 131 11.89 -11.04 -5.46
C VAL A 131 12.37 -9.65 -5.01
N SER A 132 13.64 -9.36 -5.28
CA SER A 132 14.19 -8.04 -5.00
C SER A 132 13.39 -6.96 -5.75
N GLY A 133 12.54 -6.21 -5.03
CA GLY A 133 11.67 -5.18 -5.61
C GLY A 133 10.17 -5.35 -5.35
N GLY A 134 9.72 -6.46 -4.75
CA GLY A 134 8.29 -6.74 -4.51
C GLY A 134 7.61 -7.50 -5.65
N PHE A 135 6.29 -7.70 -5.54
CA PHE A 135 5.49 -8.37 -6.57
C PHE A 135 4.40 -7.45 -7.09
N LEU A 136 4.33 -7.36 -8.42
CA LEU A 136 3.27 -6.66 -9.15
C LEU A 136 2.15 -7.64 -9.48
N SER A 137 0.95 -7.37 -8.97
CA SER A 137 -0.26 -8.10 -9.38
C SER A 137 -0.70 -7.55 -10.75
N ARG A 138 -0.79 -8.43 -11.75
CA ARG A 138 -0.91 -8.05 -13.17
C ARG A 138 -2.36 -7.66 -13.53
N GLN A 139 -2.78 -6.44 -13.20
CA GLN A 139 -3.66 -5.56 -13.99
C GLN A 139 -3.91 -4.27 -13.18
N VAL A 140 -3.46 -3.13 -13.73
CA VAL A 140 -3.63 -1.71 -13.34
C VAL A 140 -3.65 -1.41 -11.82
N GLY A 141 -2.65 -0.68 -11.32
CA GLY A 141 -2.67 -0.03 -9.98
C GLY A 141 -2.10 -0.82 -8.79
N LYS A 142 -2.09 -2.16 -8.86
CA LYS A 142 -1.84 -3.04 -7.70
C LYS A 142 -0.38 -3.40 -7.51
N SER A 143 0.16 -3.10 -6.34
CA SER A 143 1.54 -3.45 -6.03
C SER A 143 1.79 -3.67 -4.54
N PHE A 144 2.42 -4.80 -4.20
CA PHE A 144 3.06 -4.99 -2.90
C PHE A 144 4.57 -4.82 -3.08
N PHE A 145 5.15 -3.89 -2.33
CA PHE A 145 6.58 -3.66 -2.36
C PHE A 145 7.18 -3.96 -0.99
N ARG A 146 8.34 -4.62 -1.00
CA ARG A 146 9.16 -4.81 0.20
C ARG A 146 9.82 -3.48 0.52
N ILE A 147 9.74 -3.04 1.77
CA ILE A 147 10.49 -1.86 2.22
C ILE A 147 11.92 -2.32 2.55
N VAL A 148 12.85 -2.05 1.63
CA VAL A 148 14.28 -2.30 1.85
C VAL A 148 14.97 -0.99 2.28
N LEU A 149 16.04 -1.11 3.05
CA LEU A 149 16.83 0.01 3.58
C LEU A 149 17.46 0.90 2.48
N GLU A 150 17.62 0.40 1.26
CA GLU A 150 18.12 1.19 0.13
C GLU A 150 17.00 1.98 -0.57
N LEU A 151 17.36 3.10 -1.20
CA LEU A 151 16.44 4.03 -1.87
C LEU A 151 15.71 3.35 -3.05
N MET A 152 14.43 2.99 -2.85
CA MET A 152 13.54 2.55 -3.91
C MET A 152 12.81 3.77 -4.49
N ALA A 153 12.84 3.92 -5.82
CA ALA A 153 12.09 4.94 -6.53
C ALA A 153 10.79 4.33 -7.08
N PRO A 154 9.62 4.61 -6.48
CA PRO A 154 8.36 4.08 -6.98
C PRO A 154 8.02 4.70 -8.33
N ARG A 155 7.73 3.86 -9.34
CA ARG A 155 7.04 4.25 -10.57
C ARG A 155 5.74 3.46 -10.65
N SER A 156 4.65 4.09 -11.07
CA SER A 156 3.44 3.34 -11.44
C SER A 156 3.85 2.31 -12.49
N HIS A 157 3.65 1.03 -12.17
CA HIS A 157 3.99 -0.17 -12.94
C HIS A 157 5.40 -0.79 -12.79
N PHE A 158 6.39 -0.16 -12.13
CA PHE A 158 7.72 -0.75 -11.92
C PHE A 158 8.41 -0.22 -10.66
N CYS A 159 9.08 -1.10 -9.91
CA CYS A 159 10.07 -0.68 -8.92
C CYS A 159 11.47 -0.89 -9.51
N ASP A 160 12.17 0.19 -9.85
CA ASP A 160 13.57 0.12 -10.28
C ASP A 160 14.48 0.16 -9.04
N TYR A 161 15.25 -0.91 -8.84
CA TYR A 161 16.34 -0.97 -7.88
C TYR A 161 17.61 -0.43 -8.57
N PRO A 162 18.49 0.34 -7.90
CA PRO A 162 19.65 0.97 -8.55
C PRO A 162 20.70 0.02 -9.17
N THR A 163 20.51 -1.31 -9.13
CA THR A 163 21.54 -2.28 -9.49
C THR A 163 21.09 -3.48 -10.33
N HIS A 164 19.89 -3.55 -10.91
CA HIS A 164 19.53 -4.71 -11.76
C HIS A 164 19.01 -4.39 -13.15
N ASN A 165 19.77 -4.90 -14.12
CA ASN A 165 19.46 -4.90 -15.54
C ASN A 165 18.32 -5.89 -15.83
N ASN A 166 17.44 -5.45 -16.72
CA ASN A 166 16.17 -6.01 -17.13
C ASN A 166 16.28 -7.44 -17.72
N THR A 167 15.57 -8.45 -17.17
CA THR A 167 14.72 -9.45 -17.86
C THR A 167 14.43 -10.68 -16.98
N LYS A 168 13.15 -11.10 -16.96
CA LYS A 168 12.57 -12.37 -16.45
C LYS A 168 11.92 -12.33 -15.05
N ILE A 169 10.67 -11.88 -15.01
CA ILE A 169 9.73 -12.24 -13.94
C ILE A 169 9.13 -13.60 -14.29
N LYS A 170 9.51 -14.65 -13.54
CA LYS A 170 8.87 -15.97 -13.61
C LYS A 170 7.56 -15.93 -12.81
N THR A 171 6.49 -16.38 -13.42
CA THR A 171 5.15 -16.50 -12.83
C THR A 171 5.18 -17.51 -11.66
N LEU A 172 4.93 -17.05 -10.44
CA LEU A 172 4.76 -17.92 -9.26
C LEU A 172 3.31 -18.41 -9.19
N ALA A 173 3.02 -19.56 -9.80
CA ALA A 173 1.69 -20.17 -9.93
C ALA A 173 1.14 -20.81 -8.64
N HIS A 174 1.62 -20.43 -7.45
CA HIS A 174 1.26 -21.08 -6.17
C HIS A 174 0.82 -20.11 -5.07
N LEU A 175 0.57 -18.84 -5.40
CA LEU A 175 0.18 -17.81 -4.43
C LEU A 175 -1.31 -17.49 -4.57
N ASP A 176 -2.14 -18.12 -3.75
CA ASP A 176 -3.57 -17.80 -3.63
C ASP A 176 -3.78 -16.47 -2.87
N LEU A 177 -3.48 -15.35 -3.52
CA LEU A 177 -3.96 -14.01 -3.16
C LEU A 177 -4.90 -13.54 -4.27
N ALA A 178 -6.20 -13.71 -4.09
CA ALA A 178 -7.21 -13.26 -5.02
C ALA A 178 -7.60 -11.80 -4.71
N TYR A 179 -7.70 -10.97 -5.75
CA TYR A 179 -8.17 -9.60 -5.68
C TYR A 179 -9.54 -9.48 -6.32
N TYR A 180 -10.42 -8.68 -5.74
CA TYR A 180 -11.71 -8.32 -6.32
C TYR A 180 -11.80 -6.79 -6.42
N HIS A 181 -12.41 -6.30 -7.50
CA HIS A 181 -12.89 -4.92 -7.60
C HIS A 181 -14.37 -4.93 -7.26
N THR A 182 -14.83 -3.95 -6.49
CA THR A 182 -16.26 -3.70 -6.35
C THR A 182 -16.67 -2.74 -7.46
N ASP A 183 -17.43 -3.23 -8.46
CA ASP A 183 -18.05 -2.35 -9.44
C ASP A 183 -18.99 -1.38 -8.71
N ALA A 184 -18.73 -0.07 -8.87
CA ALA A 184 -19.61 1.01 -8.42
C ALA A 184 -20.53 1.47 -9.56
#